data_AF-A0A8X6HJZ6-F1
#
_entry.id   AF-A0A8X6HJZ6-F1
#
_cell.length_a   1.000
_cell.length_b   1.000
_cell.length_c   1.000
_cell.angle_alpha   90.00
_cell.angle_beta   90.00
_cell.angle_gamma   90.00
#
_symmetry.space_group_name_H-M   'P 1'
#
loop_
_entity.id
_entity.type
_entity.pdbx_description
1 polymer ?
#
loop_
_entity_poly.entity_id
_entity_poly.type
_entity_poly.pdbx_seq_one_letter_code
_entity_poly.pdbx_strand_id
1 'polypeptide(L)'
;MLELFLQQLPTSVQTILASITPITVEKAAEVADRILEVSILNVSLSTNAIASSSENRIIQEIERLNRRIDDLTMRQRLQSEEIILARKIIPEIDHFPVPGNLGFVWYHRKFSRKGQEMQFTLLQL
;
A
#
# COMPACT_ATOMS: atom_id res chain seq x y z
N MET A 1 14.30 58.39 -4.57
CA MET A 1 14.44 57.77 -3.23
C MET A 1 13.57 56.53 -3.11
N LEU A 2 12.25 56.61 -3.32
CA LEU A 2 11.35 55.44 -3.25
C LEU A 2 11.71 54.33 -4.24
N GLU A 3 12.01 54.66 -5.50
CA GLU A 3 12.35 53.66 -6.52
C GLU A 3 13.58 52.81 -6.14
N LEU A 4 14.62 53.45 -5.59
CA LEU A 4 15.82 52.75 -5.11
C LEU A 4 15.53 51.85 -3.91
N PHE A 5 14.61 52.29 -3.02
CA PHE A 5 14.16 51.48 -1.89
C PHE A 5 13.42 50.22 -2.38
N LEU A 6 12.51 50.37 -3.35
CA LEU A 6 11.78 49.23 -3.93
C LEU A 6 12.74 48.25 -4.61
N GLN A 7 13.75 48.73 -5.35
CA GLN A 7 14.73 47.86 -6.03
C GLN A 7 15.55 46.97 -5.07
N GLN A 8 15.73 47.38 -3.81
CA GLN A 8 16.47 46.59 -2.82
C GLN A 8 15.63 45.49 -2.16
N LEU A 9 14.30 45.53 -2.31
CA LEU A 9 13.39 44.57 -1.69
C LEU A 9 13.18 43.32 -2.56
N PRO A 10 12.78 42.17 -1.98
CA PRO A 10 12.37 41.01 -2.75
C PRO A 10 11.15 41.30 -3.65
N THR A 11 11.09 40.65 -4.81
CA THR A 11 10.03 40.87 -5.84
C THR A 11 8.60 40.72 -5.30
N SER A 12 8.39 39.83 -4.33
CA SER A 12 7.09 39.65 -3.66
C SER A 12 6.68 40.91 -2.90
N VAL A 13 7.59 41.53 -2.15
CA VAL A 13 7.36 42.76 -1.40
C VAL A 13 7.19 43.96 -2.35
N GLN A 14 8.01 44.02 -3.41
CA GLN A 14 7.89 45.06 -4.44
C GLN A 14 6.50 45.09 -5.09
N THR A 15 5.99 43.92 -5.45
CA THR A 15 4.67 43.77 -6.09
C THR A 15 3.56 44.27 -5.18
N ILE A 16 3.64 43.95 -3.88
CA ILE A 16 2.68 44.42 -2.88
C ILE A 16 2.77 45.94 -2.73
N LEU A 17 3.96 46.50 -2.55
CA LEU A 17 4.14 47.95 -2.39
C LEU A 17 3.71 48.74 -3.64
N ALA A 18 3.93 48.19 -4.83
CA ALA A 18 3.46 48.78 -6.09
C ALA A 18 1.93 48.85 -6.18
N SER A 19 1.20 47.95 -5.51
CA SER A 19 -0.27 48.00 -5.46
C SER A 19 -0.83 49.07 -4.50
N ILE A 20 -0.01 49.59 -3.59
CA ILE A 20 -0.42 50.53 -2.53
C ILE A 20 -0.09 51.98 -2.94
N THR A 21 0.43 52.21 -4.16
CA THR A 21 0.80 53.56 -4.62
C THR A 21 -0.42 54.46 -4.85
N PRO A 22 -0.32 55.76 -4.53
CA PRO A 22 0.89 56.46 -4.08
C PRO A 22 1.18 56.28 -2.57
N ILE A 23 2.46 56.00 -2.24
CA ILE A 23 2.95 55.77 -0.88
C ILE A 23 4.26 56.54 -0.65
N THR A 24 4.51 57.03 0.56
CA THR A 24 5.79 57.66 0.91
C THR A 24 6.84 56.62 1.28
N VAL A 25 8.12 57.00 1.27
CA VAL A 25 9.23 56.09 1.57
C VAL A 25 9.15 55.54 2.99
N GLU A 26 8.77 56.38 3.95
CA GLU A 26 8.67 56.02 5.37
C GLU A 26 7.61 54.94 5.58
N LYS A 27 6.46 55.09 4.92
CA LYS A 27 5.38 54.12 5.01
C LYS A 27 5.69 52.84 4.24
N ALA A 28 6.37 52.94 3.10
CA ALA A 28 6.85 51.79 2.35
C ALA A 28 7.85 50.96 3.18
N ALA A 29 8.74 51.62 3.93
CA ALA A 29 9.67 50.95 4.84
C ALA A 29 8.95 50.20 5.96
N GLU A 30 8.01 50.86 6.66
CA GLU A 30 7.23 50.21 7.71
C GLU A 30 6.43 49.00 7.19
N VAL A 31 5.83 49.11 6.00
CA VAL A 31 5.06 48.02 5.40
C VAL A 31 5.98 46.89 4.93
N ALA A 32 7.16 47.21 4.38
CA ALA A 32 8.15 46.22 3.99
C ALA A 32 8.63 45.41 5.19
N ASP A 33 8.98 46.07 6.30
CA ASP A 33 9.43 45.42 7.54
C ASP A 33 8.38 44.44 8.06
N ARG A 34 7.11 44.87 8.14
CA ARG A 34 5.99 44.01 8.57
C ARG A 34 5.78 42.80 7.65
N ILE A 35 5.91 42.98 6.33
CA ILE A 35 5.78 41.86 5.37
C ILE A 35 6.91 40.86 5.56
N LEU A 36 8.14 41.34 5.75
CA LEU A 36 9.31 40.49 5.96
C LEU A 36 9.21 39.71 7.26
N GLU A 37 8.75 40.33 8.35
CA GLU A 37 8.49 39.65 9.63
C GLU A 37 7.48 38.50 9.46
N VAL A 38 6.35 38.74 8.79
CA VAL A 38 5.32 37.72 8.55
C VAL A 38 5.85 36.58 7.67
N SER A 39 6.67 36.91 6.66
CA SER A 39 7.24 35.90 5.77
C SER A 39 8.18 34.94 6.52
N ILE A 40 8.98 35.45 7.45
CA ILE A 40 9.90 34.62 8.26
C ILE A 40 9.12 33.70 9.21
N LEU A 41 8.04 34.20 9.81
CA LEU A 41 7.17 33.40 10.68
C LEU A 41 6.47 32.26 9.93
N ASN A 42 6.04 32.50 8.68
CA ASN A 42 5.36 31.49 7.87
C ASN A 42 6.31 30.39 7.37
N VAL A 43 7.56 30.72 7.05
CA VAL A 43 8.58 29.74 6.63
C VAL A 43 9.03 28.87 7.82
N SER A 44 9.05 29.43 9.03
CA SER A 44 9.49 28.73 10.25
C SER A 44 8.46 27.72 10.79
N LEU A 45 7.16 28.06 10.77
CA LEU A 45 6.14 27.22 11.43
C LEU A 45 5.46 26.16 10.54
N SER A 46 5.41 26.34 9.21
CA SER A 46 4.39 25.62 8.42
C SER A 46 4.92 24.54 7.49
N THR A 47 6.11 24.68 6.90
CA THR A 47 6.53 23.78 5.81
C THR A 47 7.37 22.61 6.29
N ASN A 48 8.40 22.82 7.10
CA ASN A 48 9.37 21.75 7.37
C ASN A 48 8.84 20.69 8.35
N ALA A 49 8.08 21.07 9.38
CA ALA A 49 7.57 20.12 10.37
C ALA A 49 6.36 19.31 9.87
N ILE A 50 5.48 19.93 9.08
CA ILE A 50 4.29 19.28 8.52
C ILE A 50 4.65 18.44 7.29
N ALA A 51 5.53 18.94 6.42
CA ALA A 51 6.04 18.16 5.29
C ALA A 51 6.82 16.93 5.78
N SER A 52 7.73 17.08 6.75
CA SER A 52 8.47 15.92 7.28
C SER A 52 7.56 14.90 7.98
N SER A 53 6.53 15.33 8.71
CA SER A 53 5.56 14.42 9.34
C SER A 53 4.72 13.64 8.31
N SER A 54 4.21 14.32 7.28
CA SER A 54 3.41 13.69 6.22
C SER A 54 4.25 12.81 5.29
N GLU A 55 5.47 13.23 4.96
CA GLU A 55 6.44 12.46 4.18
C GLU A 55 6.82 11.15 4.89
N ASN A 56 7.15 11.22 6.19
CA ASN A 56 7.46 10.02 6.98
C ASN A 56 6.29 9.03 7.03
N ARG A 57 5.06 9.53 7.14
CA ARG A 57 3.86 8.67 7.11
C ARG A 57 3.69 7.98 5.75
N ILE A 58 3.94 8.69 4.66
CA ILE A 58 3.87 8.14 3.30
C ILE A 58 4.95 7.06 3.11
N ILE A 59 6.18 7.32 3.52
CA ILE A 59 7.29 6.36 3.43
C ILE A 59 6.97 5.08 4.22
N GLN A 60 6.46 5.21 5.45
CA GLN A 60 6.06 4.06 6.27
C GLN A 60 4.96 3.23 5.60
N GLU A 61 4.00 3.89 4.94
CA GLU A 61 2.92 3.20 4.25
C GLU A 61 3.42 2.47 2.99
N ILE A 62 4.36 3.07 2.23
CA ILE A 62 5.02 2.42 1.09
C ILE A 62 5.75 1.16 1.56
N GLU A 63 6.53 1.24 2.63
CA GLU A 63 7.22 0.07 3.18
C GLU A 63 6.25 -1.02 3.64
N ARG A 64 5.14 -0.63 4.29
CA ARG A 64 4.11 -1.56 4.73
C ARG A 64 3.47 -2.28 3.54
N LEU A 65 3.18 -1.56 2.46
CA LEU A 65 2.62 -2.12 1.24
C LEU A 65 3.62 -3.05 0.54
N ASN A 66 4.89 -2.66 0.42
CA ASN A 66 5.94 -3.50 -0.17
C ASN A 66 6.08 -4.84 0.58
N ARG A 67 6.13 -4.81 1.93
CA ARG A 67 6.17 -6.05 2.73
C ARG A 67 4.98 -6.96 2.46
N ARG A 68 3.79 -6.39 2.25
CA ARG A 68 2.58 -7.17 1.97
C ARG A 68 2.56 -7.72 0.56
N ILE A 69 3.12 -7.00 -0.41
CA ILE A 69 3.31 -7.51 -1.78
C ILE A 69 4.26 -8.70 -1.74
N ASP A 70 5.40 -8.57 -1.06
CA ASP A 70 6.39 -9.66 -0.96
C ASP A 70 5.79 -10.93 -0.34
N ASP A 71 5.03 -10.80 0.76
CA ASP A 71 4.34 -11.94 1.40
C ASP A 71 3.32 -12.60 0.45
N LEU A 72 2.51 -11.80 -0.25
CA LEU A 72 1.53 -12.31 -1.19
C LEU A 72 2.18 -13.01 -2.38
N THR A 73 3.24 -12.44 -2.94
CA THR A 73 4.02 -13.04 -4.04
C THR A 73 4.63 -14.37 -3.60
N MET A 74 5.19 -14.44 -2.39
CA MET A 74 5.72 -15.69 -1.83
C MET A 74 4.63 -16.75 -1.65
N ARG A 75 3.47 -16.39 -1.10
CA ARG A 75 2.33 -17.32 -0.95
C ARG A 75 1.83 -17.83 -2.28
N GLN A 76 1.68 -16.96 -3.28
CA GLN A 76 1.25 -17.37 -4.63
C GLN A 76 2.23 -18.37 -5.25
N ARG A 77 3.55 -18.14 -5.09
CA ARG A 77 4.57 -19.07 -5.57
C ARG A 77 4.51 -20.42 -4.87
N LEU A 78 4.36 -20.44 -3.55
CA LEU A 78 4.26 -21.69 -2.81
C LEU A 78 3.00 -22.48 -3.19
N GLN A 79 1.87 -21.80 -3.38
CA GLN A 79 0.64 -22.44 -3.84
C GLN A 79 0.76 -23.01 -5.25
N SER A 80 1.43 -22.31 -6.17
CA SER A 80 1.64 -22.83 -7.52
C SER A 80 2.59 -24.04 -7.53
N GLU A 81 3.65 -24.03 -6.71
CA GLU A 81 4.55 -25.16 -6.53
C GLU A 81 3.83 -26.38 -5.91
N GLU A 82 2.98 -26.17 -4.90
CA GLU A 82 2.19 -27.24 -4.27
C GLU A 82 1.23 -27.91 -5.28
N ILE A 83 0.57 -27.12 -6.14
CA ILE A 83 -0.29 -27.64 -7.22
C ILE A 83 0.52 -28.45 -8.24
N ILE A 84 1.72 -28.01 -8.60
CA ILE A 84 2.60 -28.72 -9.55
C ILE A 84 3.06 -30.05 -8.95
N LEU A 85 3.49 -30.06 -7.68
CA LEU A 85 3.91 -31.28 -6.99
C LEU A 85 2.75 -32.26 -6.81
N ALA A 86 1.56 -31.78 -6.44
CA ALA A 86 0.37 -32.62 -6.31
C ALA A 86 -0.03 -33.28 -7.65
N ARG A 87 0.08 -32.56 -8.78
CA ARG A 87 -0.15 -33.15 -10.11
C ARG A 87 0.89 -34.20 -10.49
N LYS A 88 2.15 -34.02 -10.09
CA LYS A 88 3.23 -34.97 -10.38
C LYS A 88 3.16 -36.26 -9.54
N ILE A 89 2.53 -36.21 -8.37
CA ILE A 89 2.39 -37.36 -7.46
C ILE A 89 1.15 -38.22 -7.78
N ILE A 90 0.20 -37.73 -8.58
CA ILE A 90 -0.85 -38.61 -9.12
C ILE A 90 -0.16 -39.52 -10.15
N PRO A 91 0.02 -40.82 -9.86
CA PRO A 91 0.45 -41.73 -10.89
C PRO A 91 -0.64 -41.71 -11.96
N GLU A 92 -0.22 -41.58 -13.21
CA GLU A 92 -0.98 -41.92 -14.40
C GLU A 92 -1.62 -43.31 -14.19
N ILE A 93 -2.81 -43.35 -13.58
CA ILE A 93 -3.68 -44.51 -13.64
C ILE A 93 -4.33 -44.41 -15.01
N ASP A 94 -3.54 -44.78 -16.02
CA ASP A 94 -4.05 -45.29 -17.27
C ASP A 94 -4.98 -46.43 -16.92
N HIS A 95 -6.28 -46.14 -16.85
CA HIS A 95 -7.43 -47.01 -17.13
C HIS A 95 -8.68 -46.16 -16.91
N PHE A 96 -9.14 -45.54 -18.00
CA PHE A 96 -10.45 -44.90 -18.09
C PHE A 96 -11.56 -45.86 -17.63
N PRO A 97 -12.36 -45.54 -16.60
CA PRO A 97 -13.63 -46.20 -16.38
C PRO A 97 -14.72 -45.40 -17.09
N VAL A 98 -15.46 -46.12 -17.92
CA VAL A 98 -16.73 -45.77 -18.57
C VAL A 98 -17.58 -44.79 -17.73
N PRO A 99 -18.19 -43.74 -18.34
CA PRO A 99 -18.83 -42.61 -17.65
C PRO A 99 -20.22 -42.97 -17.08
N GLY A 100 -20.28 -43.97 -16.20
CA GLY A 100 -21.52 -44.39 -15.54
C GLY A 100 -21.38 -44.76 -14.05
N ASN A 101 -20.16 -44.78 -13.50
CA ASN A 101 -19.92 -45.43 -12.20
C ASN A 101 -19.10 -44.61 -11.18
N LEU A 102 -18.96 -43.30 -11.39
CA LEU A 102 -18.19 -42.42 -10.50
C LEU A 102 -18.79 -42.34 -9.07
N GLY A 103 -20.10 -42.46 -8.94
CA GLY A 103 -20.79 -42.44 -7.63
C GLY A 103 -20.50 -43.67 -6.77
N PHE A 104 -20.27 -44.82 -7.40
CA PHE A 104 -20.09 -46.11 -6.72
C PHE A 104 -18.69 -46.24 -6.09
N VAL A 105 -17.66 -45.71 -6.76
CA VAL A 105 -16.27 -45.75 -6.28
C VAL A 105 -16.06 -44.87 -5.04
N TRP A 106 -16.70 -43.68 -4.98
CA TRP A 106 -16.58 -42.82 -3.81
C TRP A 106 -17.30 -43.39 -2.58
N TYR A 107 -18.49 -43.98 -2.77
CA TYR A 107 -19.28 -44.57 -1.69
C TYR A 107 -18.56 -45.76 -1.03
N HIS A 108 -18.01 -46.68 -1.83
CA HIS A 108 -17.25 -47.82 -1.30
C HIS A 108 -15.94 -47.39 -0.63
N ARG A 109 -15.24 -46.38 -1.16
CA ARG A 109 -14.00 -45.87 -0.53
C ARG A 109 -14.23 -45.27 0.85
N LYS A 110 -15.39 -44.64 1.09
CA LYS A 110 -15.72 -44.00 2.37
C LYS A 110 -16.31 -44.96 3.39
N PHE A 111 -17.05 -45.99 2.97
CA PHE A 111 -17.85 -46.83 3.87
C PHE A 111 -17.46 -48.32 3.93
N SER A 112 -16.60 -48.84 3.05
CA SER A 112 -16.19 -50.26 3.09
C SER A 112 -15.46 -50.69 4.36
N ARG A 113 -14.88 -49.75 5.14
CA ARG A 113 -14.23 -50.06 6.42
C ARG A 113 -15.22 -50.54 7.49
N LYS A 114 -16.49 -50.12 7.43
CA LYS A 114 -17.56 -50.60 8.35
C LYS A 114 -18.19 -51.93 7.91
N GLY A 115 -18.09 -52.29 6.63
CA GLY A 115 -18.63 -53.56 6.11
C GLY A 115 -17.75 -54.77 6.43
N GLN A 116 -16.43 -54.59 6.59
CA GLN A 116 -15.51 -55.68 6.92
C GLN A 116 -15.54 -56.07 8.40
N GLU A 117 -15.83 -55.15 9.32
CA GLU A 117 -15.98 -55.46 10.75
C GLU A 117 -17.21 -56.34 11.05
N MET A 118 -18.28 -56.23 10.24
CA MET A 118 -19.48 -57.07 10.40
C MET A 118 -19.36 -58.47 9.79
N GLN A 119 -18.40 -58.71 8.88
CA GLN A 119 -18.13 -60.08 8.41
C GLN A 119 -17.22 -60.87 9.35
N PHE A 120 -16.39 -60.19 10.16
CA PHE A 120 -15.52 -60.86 11.12
C PHE A 120 -16.26 -61.36 12.37
N THR A 121 -17.43 -60.79 12.68
CA THR A 121 -18.25 -61.17 13.85
C THR A 121 -19.27 -62.28 13.58
N LEU A 122 -19.48 -62.69 12.32
CA LEU A 122 -20.38 -63.80 11.95
C LEU A 122 -19.67 -65.13 11.64
N LEU A 123 -18.34 -65.20 11.81
CA LEU A 123 -17.53 -66.41 11.59
C LEU A 123 -16.94 -67.01 12.89
N GLN A 124 -17.42 -66.58 14.07
CA GLN A 124 -17.03 -67.14 15.37
C GLN A 124 -18.20 -67.65 16.24
N LEU A 125 -19.32 -68.05 15.63
CA LEU A 125 -20.35 -68.86 16.29
C LEU A 125 -20.58 -70.16 15.51
#